data_AF-A0A0A9XYT0-F1
#
_entry.id   AF-A0A0A9XYT0-F1
#
_cell.length_a   1.000
_cell.length_b   1.000
_cell.length_c   1.000
_cell.angle_alpha   90.00
_cell.angle_beta   90.00
_cell.angle_gamma   90.00
#
_symmetry.space_group_name_H-M   'P 1'
#
loop_
_entity.id
_entity.type
_entity.pdbx_description
1 polymer ?
#
loop_
_entity_poly.entity_id
_entity_poly.type
_entity_poly.pdbx_seq_one_letter_code
_entity_poly.pdbx_strand_id
1 'polypeptide(L)'
;VAMLDFQSFADYQQEDQVLNQIMIELRSGRGDQSKYKLQNGILYHWIKERWKVVIPSHKVQDLIKEVHEEFLHIGVRKTLALVSESFTYKKLRSRTRSIIASCQVCQ
;
A
#
# COMPACT_ATOMS: atom_id res chain seq x y z
N VAL A 1 17.59 6.97 -0.28
CA VAL A 1 16.14 7.06 -0.02
C VAL A 1 15.63 5.64 -0.01
N ALA A 2 15.21 5.12 1.14
CA ALA A 2 14.84 3.71 1.28
C ALA A 2 13.44 3.45 0.71
N MET A 3 13.18 3.89 -0.53
CA MET A 3 12.03 3.43 -1.31
C MET A 3 12.07 1.91 -1.27
N LEU A 4 11.11 1.31 -0.55
CA LEU A 4 10.89 -0.14 -0.49
C LEU A 4 11.21 -0.74 -1.86
N ASP A 5 12.27 -1.55 -1.92
CA ASP A 5 12.70 -2.17 -3.16
C ASP A 5 11.51 -2.91 -3.79
N PHE A 6 11.23 -2.62 -5.07
CA PHE A 6 10.08 -3.15 -5.79
C PHE A 6 10.11 -4.68 -5.83
N GLN A 7 11.31 -5.28 -5.85
CA GLN A 7 11.48 -6.73 -5.78
C GLN A 7 10.97 -7.25 -4.44
N SER A 8 11.34 -6.58 -3.33
CA SER A 8 10.86 -6.89 -1.98
C SER A 8 9.35 -6.70 -1.84
N PHE A 9 8.76 -5.76 -2.58
CA PHE A 9 7.32 -5.48 -2.48
C PHE A 9 6.46 -6.64 -2.99
N ALA A 10 6.90 -7.32 -4.05
CA ALA A 10 6.24 -8.53 -4.54
C ALA A 10 6.29 -9.66 -3.50
N ASP A 11 7.43 -9.82 -2.82
CA ASP A 11 7.61 -10.84 -1.78
C ASP A 11 6.68 -10.57 -0.59
N TYR A 12 6.62 -9.32 -0.11
CA TYR A 12 5.69 -8.93 0.95
C TYR A 12 4.22 -9.16 0.56
N GLN A 13 3.84 -8.97 -0.71
CA GLN A 13 2.49 -9.28 -1.15
C GLN A 13 2.20 -10.79 -1.18
N GLN A 14 3.20 -11.63 -1.44
CA GLN A 14 3.05 -13.09 -1.40
C GLN A 14 2.97 -13.64 0.02
N GLU A 15 3.63 -12.99 0.99
CA GLU A 15 3.52 -13.31 2.41
C GLU A 15 2.14 -12.95 3.00
N ASP A 16 1.45 -11.97 2.42
CA ASP A 16 0.09 -11.61 2.82
C ASP A 16 -0.92 -12.61 2.26
N GLN A 17 -1.51 -13.43 3.13
CA GLN A 17 -2.44 -14.50 2.75
C GLN A 17 -3.59 -14.03 1.85
N VAL A 18 -4.14 -12.84 2.11
CA VAL A 18 -5.27 -12.31 1.35
C VAL A 18 -4.81 -11.87 -0.03
N LEU A 19 -3.70 -11.13 -0.11
CA LEU A 19 -3.18 -10.67 -1.39
C LEU A 19 -2.66 -11.85 -2.24
N ASN A 20 -1.96 -12.79 -1.64
CA ASN A 20 -1.47 -13.99 -2.32
C ASN A 20 -2.61 -14.80 -2.93
N GLN A 21 -3.72 -14.96 -2.21
CA GLN A 21 -4.90 -15.64 -2.76
C GLN A 21 -5.44 -14.92 -4.01
N ILE A 22 -5.53 -13.59 -4.00
CA ILE A 22 -5.92 -12.80 -5.18
C ILE A 22 -4.92 -13.00 -6.32
N MET A 23 -3.62 -13.01 -6.03
CA MET A 23 -2.58 -13.25 -7.03
C MET A 23 -2.72 -14.64 -7.67
N ILE A 24 -2.98 -15.69 -6.89
CA ILE A 24 -3.20 -17.05 -7.39
C ILE A 24 -4.43 -17.10 -8.30
N GLU A 25 -5.53 -16.46 -7.90
CA GLU A 25 -6.76 -16.40 -8.70
C GLU A 25 -6.55 -15.69 -10.03
N LEU A 26 -5.82 -14.57 -10.04
CA LEU A 26 -5.48 -13.84 -11.27
C LEU A 26 -4.61 -14.69 -12.21
N ARG A 27 -3.60 -15.40 -11.68
CA ARG A 27 -2.76 -16.31 -12.47
C ARG A 27 -3.55 -17.47 -13.08
N SER A 28 -4.57 -17.96 -12.36
CA SER A 28 -5.44 -19.05 -12.82
C SER A 28 -6.59 -18.62 -13.74
N GLY A 29 -6.70 -17.32 -14.05
CA GLY A 29 -7.79 -16.77 -14.87
C GLY A 29 -9.15 -16.67 -14.16
N ARG A 30 -9.22 -16.95 -12.86
CA ARG A 30 -10.47 -16.85 -12.06
C ARG A 30 -10.65 -15.50 -11.36
N GLY A 31 -9.59 -14.69 -11.29
CA GLY A 31 -9.62 -13.37 -10.65
C GLY A 31 -10.29 -12.30 -11.51
N ASP A 32 -10.80 -11.25 -10.86
CA ASP A 32 -11.40 -10.09 -11.52
C ASP A 32 -10.32 -9.19 -12.17
N GLN A 33 -10.01 -9.47 -13.44
CA GLN A 33 -9.03 -8.73 -14.24
C GLN A 33 -9.43 -7.27 -14.53
N SER A 34 -10.70 -6.90 -14.31
CA SER A 34 -11.14 -5.50 -14.47
C SER A 34 -10.75 -4.63 -13.29
N LYS A 35 -10.61 -5.24 -12.11
CA LYS A 35 -10.26 -4.55 -10.87
C LYS A 35 -8.82 -4.77 -10.46
N TYR A 36 -8.25 -5.94 -10.73
CA TYR A 36 -6.90 -6.27 -10.32
C TYR A 36 -6.06 -6.68 -11.52
N LYS A 37 -4.76 -6.37 -11.43
CA LYS A 37 -3.78 -6.90 -12.36
C LYS A 37 -2.49 -7.27 -11.64
N LEU A 38 -1.80 -8.24 -12.20
CA LEU A 38 -0.43 -8.58 -11.83
C LEU A 38 0.51 -8.02 -12.89
N GLN A 39 1.50 -7.23 -12.46
CA GLN A 39 2.54 -6.70 -13.34
C GLN A 39 3.88 -6.81 -12.63
N ASN A 40 4.85 -7.47 -13.26
CA ASN A 40 6.19 -7.74 -12.69
C ASN A 40 6.12 -8.39 -11.28
N GLY A 41 5.16 -9.29 -11.07
CA GLY A 41 4.95 -9.95 -9.78
C GLY A 41 4.22 -9.11 -8.72
N ILE A 42 3.93 -7.84 -8.99
CA ILE A 42 3.25 -6.93 -8.07
C ILE A 42 1.75 -6.87 -8.37
N LEU A 43 0.93 -6.93 -7.33
CA LEU A 43 -0.52 -6.77 -7.38
C LEU A 43 -0.90 -5.29 -7.38
N TYR A 44 -1.68 -4.91 -8.38
CA TYR A 44 -2.29 -3.59 -8.52
C TYR A 44 -3.81 -3.70 -8.46
N HIS A 45 -4.45 -2.64 -7.99
CA HIS A 45 -5.90 -2.48 -7.96
C HIS A 45 -6.31 -1.19 -8.71
N TRP A 46 -7.33 -1.30 -9.56
CA TRP A 46 -7.92 -0.20 -10.31
C TRP A 46 -8.85 0.60 -9.41
N ILE A 47 -8.45 1.83 -9.09
CA ILE A 47 -9.22 2.70 -8.21
C ILE A 47 -9.03 4.15 -8.61
N LYS A 48 -10.15 4.89 -8.73
CA LYS A 48 -10.15 6.30 -9.16
C LYS A 48 -9.37 6.48 -10.47
N GLU A 49 -9.69 5.64 -11.46
CA GLU A 49 -9.14 5.72 -12.83
C GLU A 49 -7.62 5.54 -12.92
N ARG A 50 -7.00 4.93 -11.90
CA ARG A 50 -5.57 4.66 -11.86
C ARG A 50 -5.30 3.29 -11.25
N TRP A 51 -4.25 2.65 -11.75
CA TRP A 51 -3.68 1.45 -11.14
C TRP A 51 -2.82 1.84 -9.95
N LYS A 52 -3.10 1.27 -8.78
CA LYS A 52 -2.34 1.51 -7.56
C LYS A 52 -1.83 0.21 -6.97
N VAL A 53 -0.62 0.25 -6.45
CA VAL A 53 -0.01 -0.88 -5.76
C VAL A 53 -0.79 -1.18 -4.49
N VAL A 54 -1.19 -2.44 -4.30
CA VAL A 54 -1.92 -2.85 -3.09
C VAL A 54 -0.94 -3.08 -1.96
N ILE A 55 -1.06 -2.33 -0.86
CA ILE A 55 -0.13 -2.45 0.26
C ILE A 55 -0.44 -3.73 1.05
N PRO A 56 0.56 -4.58 1.34
CA PRO A 56 0.43 -5.70 2.28
C PRO A 56 0.01 -5.21 3.67
N SER A 57 -0.87 -5.96 4.34
CA SER A 57 -1.41 -5.57 5.65
C SER A 57 -0.34 -5.35 6.71
N HIS A 58 0.75 -6.13 6.68
CA HIS A 58 1.87 -6.03 7.61
C HIS A 58 2.85 -4.89 7.28
N LYS A 59 2.81 -4.32 6.06
CA LYS A 59 3.67 -3.19 5.64
C LYS A 59 2.99 -1.83 5.65
N VAL A 60 1.66 -1.78 5.77
CA VAL A 60 0.92 -0.51 5.73
C VAL A 60 1.38 0.49 6.80
N GLN A 61 1.78 -0.01 7.98
CA GLN A 61 2.24 0.86 9.05
C GLN A 61 3.58 1.49 8.72
N ASP A 62 4.53 0.68 8.26
CA ASP A 62 5.89 1.10 7.97
C ASP A 62 5.89 2.13 6.85
N LEU A 63 5.16 1.88 5.76
CA LEU A 63 5.04 2.82 4.63
C LEU A 63 4.45 4.17 5.05
N ILE A 64 3.41 4.17 5.90
CA ILE A 64 2.81 5.43 6.37
C ILE A 64 3.76 6.20 7.27
N LYS A 65 4.49 5.50 8.15
CA LYS A 65 5.48 6.13 9.04
C LYS A 65 6.63 6.71 8.23
N GLU A 66 7.15 5.95 7.28
CA GLU A 66 8.23 6.37 6.40
C GLU A 66 7.86 7.66 5.66
N VAL A 67 6.70 7.71 5.00
CA VAL A 67 6.24 8.93 4.30
C VAL A 67 5.99 10.09 5.28
N HIS A 68 5.51 9.80 6.49
CA HIS A 68 5.31 10.85 7.49
C HIS A 68 6.65 11.45 7.97
N GLU A 69 7.64 10.61 8.24
CA GLU A 69 8.95 10.98 8.77
C GLU A 69 9.86 11.60 7.68
N GLU A 70 9.89 11.01 6.49
CA GLU A 70 10.67 11.48 5.33
C GLU A 70 10.31 12.91 4.94
N PHE A 71 9.03 13.27 5.06
CA PHE A 71 8.51 14.59 4.76
C PHE A 71 8.37 15.48 6.01
N LEU A 72 9.25 15.33 7.01
CA LEU A 72 9.32 16.19 8.20
C LEU A 72 8.01 16.24 9.00
N HIS A 73 7.47 15.08 9.34
CA HIS A 73 6.30 14.93 10.19
C HIS A 73 5.03 15.62 9.65
N ILE A 74 4.85 15.60 8.32
CA ILE A 74 3.64 16.16 7.71
C ILE A 74 2.36 15.53 8.25
N GLY A 75 1.33 16.36 8.40
CA GLY A 75 0.05 15.93 8.93
C GLY A 75 -0.72 14.98 8.01
N VAL A 76 -1.73 14.32 8.59
CA VAL A 76 -2.58 13.28 7.98
C VAL A 76 -2.97 13.53 6.53
N ARG A 77 -3.44 14.75 6.19
CA ARG A 77 -3.95 15.04 4.85
C ARG A 77 -2.86 14.92 3.80
N LYS A 78 -1.65 15.41 4.10
CA LYS A 78 -0.51 15.39 3.18
C LYS A 78 0.05 13.97 3.05
N THR A 79 0.24 13.27 4.17
CA THR A 79 0.69 11.87 4.16
C THR A 79 -0.26 10.98 3.38
N LEU A 80 -1.58 11.11 3.61
CA LEU A 80 -2.57 10.35 2.85
C LEU A 80 -2.51 10.68 1.35
N ALA A 81 -2.34 11.95 0.99
CA ALA A 81 -2.24 12.35 -0.42
C ALA A 81 -1.04 11.66 -1.09
N LEU A 82 0.14 11.73 -0.49
CA LEU A 82 1.38 11.12 -1.00
C LEU A 82 1.27 9.60 -1.10
N VAL A 83 0.87 8.91 -0.01
CA VAL A 83 0.73 7.45 -0.04
C VAL A 83 -0.32 7.04 -1.08
N SER A 84 -1.44 7.76 -1.15
CA SER A 84 -2.52 7.39 -2.07
C SER A 84 -2.23 7.71 -3.53
N GLU A 85 -1.15 8.39 -3.87
CA GLU A 85 -0.79 8.68 -5.25
C GLU A 85 -0.49 7.39 -6.02
N SER A 86 0.36 6.53 -5.41
CA SER A 86 0.83 5.28 -6.01
C SER A 86 0.28 4.03 -5.33
N PHE A 87 -0.19 4.14 -4.08
CA PHE A 87 -0.57 2.99 -3.26
C PHE A 87 -2.05 3.00 -2.86
N THR A 88 -2.56 1.82 -2.51
CA THR A 88 -3.90 1.65 -1.96
C THR A 88 -3.93 0.58 -0.87
N TYR A 89 -4.79 0.79 0.12
CA TYR A 89 -5.02 -0.16 1.20
C TYR A 89 -6.46 -0.01 1.71
N LYS A 90 -7.03 -1.11 2.21
CA LYS A 90 -8.35 -1.09 2.85
C LYS A 90 -8.31 -0.17 4.06
N LYS A 91 -9.17 0.86 4.09
CA LYS A 91 -9.21 1.87 5.17
C LYS A 91 -7.91 2.69 5.32
N LEU A 92 -7.17 2.93 4.23
CA LEU A 92 -5.92 3.72 4.23
C LEU A 92 -6.05 5.02 5.03
N ARG A 93 -7.08 5.84 4.78
CA ARG A 93 -7.34 7.09 5.53
C ARG A 93 -7.43 6.90 7.04
N SER A 94 -8.15 5.87 7.48
CA SER A 94 -8.29 5.57 8.91
C SER A 94 -6.95 5.16 9.50
N ARG A 95 -6.20 4.31 8.79
CA ARG A 95 -4.89 3.85 9.23
C ARG A 95 -3.88 4.99 9.34
N THR A 96 -3.84 5.89 8.35
CA THR A 96 -2.99 7.09 8.37
C THR A 96 -3.29 7.98 9.57
N ARG A 97 -4.58 8.21 9.88
CA ARG A 97 -4.98 8.98 11.06
C ARG A 97 -4.47 8.34 12.35
N SER A 98 -4.70 7.05 12.53
CA SER A 98 -4.28 6.34 13.75
C SER A 98 -2.77 6.36 13.95
N ILE A 99 -1.99 6.17 12.88
CA ILE A 99 -0.52 6.14 12.97
C ILE A 99 0.02 7.52 13.34
N ILE A 100 -0.42 8.57 12.66
CA ILE A 100 0.08 9.93 12.94
C ILE A 100 -0.38 10.42 14.32
N ALA A 101 -1.59 10.06 14.76
CA ALA A 101 -2.05 10.36 16.12
C ALA A 101 -1.20 9.68 17.21
N SER A 102 -0.47 8.61 16.88
CA SER A 102 0.46 7.93 17.80
C SER A 102 1.90 8.42 17.70
N CYS A 103 2.21 9.39 16.82
CA CYS A 103 3.56 9.91 16.64
C CYS A 103 4.00 10.77 17.82
N GLN A 104 5.04 10.33 18.53
CA GLN A 104 5.57 11.03 19.72
C GLN A 104 6.15 12.41 19.40
N VAL A 105 6.63 12.65 18.17
CA VAL A 105 7.20 13.94 17.77
C VAL A 105 6.10 14.98 17.49
N CYS A 106 4.91 14.51 17.09
CA CYS A 106 3.78 15.39 16.74
C CYS A 106 2.80 15.64 17.89
N GLN A 107 2.89 14.88 18.99
CA GLN A 107 2.10 15.09 20.20
C GLN A 107 2.83 16.06 21.13
#